data_AF-A0A3E0NEU6-F1
#
_entry.id   AF-A0A3E0NEU6-F1
#
_cell.length_a   1.000
_cell.length_b   1.000
_cell.length_c   1.000
_cell.angle_alpha   90.00
_cell.angle_beta   90.00
_cell.angle_gamma   90.00
#
_symmetry.space_group_name_H-M   'P 1'
#
loop_
_entity.id
_entity.type
_entity.pdbx_description
1 polymer ?
#
loop_
_entity_poly.entity_id
_entity_poly.type
_entity_poly.pdbx_seq_one_letter_code
_entity_poly.pdbx_strand_id
1 'polypeptide(L)'
;FVGSPKGGRGAAIMYSLLSSAKANGVEPFAWLRDLFTQLPYQRDGEAFAQAHQGAPVSSAELDELLPDRWLQANPACAWKIDEIRRAERKRYE
;
A
#
# COMPACT_ATOMS: atom_id res chain seq x y z
N PHE A 1 -15.40 14.77 4.73
CA PHE A 1 -15.09 13.66 3.80
C PHE A 1 -16.10 13.69 2.65
N VAL A 2 -17.40 13.61 2.94
CA VAL A 2 -18.45 14.23 2.13
C VAL A 2 -18.38 15.76 2.30
N GLY A 3 -18.45 16.53 1.21
CA GLY A 3 -18.55 18.00 1.23
C GLY A 3 -17.30 18.82 0.83
N SER A 4 -16.15 18.20 0.52
CA SER A 4 -14.98 18.92 -0.01
C SER A 4 -14.21 18.09 -1.05
N PRO A 5 -13.93 18.62 -2.25
CA PRO A 5 -13.13 17.93 -3.27
C PRO A 5 -11.77 17.46 -2.77
N LYS A 6 -11.10 18.25 -1.92
CA LYS A 6 -9.81 17.87 -1.30
C LYS A 6 -9.96 16.65 -0.39
N GLY A 7 -11.03 16.62 0.40
CA GLY A 7 -11.35 15.47 1.25
C GLY A 7 -11.64 14.21 0.44
N GLY A 8 -12.41 14.32 -0.64
CA GLY A 8 -12.70 13.22 -1.56
C GLY A 8 -11.46 12.71 -2.30
N ARG A 9 -10.52 13.59 -2.67
CA ARG A 9 -9.25 13.17 -3.28
C ARG A 9 -8.36 12.42 -2.29
N GLY A 10 -8.22 12.94 -1.07
CA GLY A 10 -7.45 12.27 -0.01
C GLY A 10 -8.02 10.90 0.35
N ALA A 11 -9.35 10.81 0.43
CA ALA A 11 -10.10 9.56 0.59
C ALA A 11 -9.71 8.50 -0.44
N ALA A 12 -9.79 8.88 -1.72
CA ALA A 12 -9.54 7.99 -2.83
C ALA A 12 -8.10 7.47 -2.80
N ILE A 13 -7.12 8.35 -2.52
CA ILE A 13 -5.70 7.95 -2.39
C ILE A 13 -5.55 6.91 -1.27
N MET A 14 -6.05 7.20 -0.07
CA MET A 14 -5.92 6.29 1.07
C MET A 14 -6.61 4.95 0.83
N TYR A 15 -7.82 4.94 0.28
CA TYR A 15 -8.53 3.71 -0.02
C TYR A 15 -7.84 2.89 -1.12
N SER A 16 -7.28 3.54 -2.13
CA SER A 16 -6.47 2.86 -3.15
C SER A 16 -5.28 2.15 -2.51
N LEU A 17 -4.52 2.82 -1.64
CA LEU A 17 -3.38 2.20 -0.95
C LEU A 17 -3.81 1.02 -0.05
N LEU A 18 -4.88 1.19 0.73
CA LEU A 18 -5.42 0.12 1.57
C LEU A 18 -5.88 -1.08 0.74
N SER A 19 -6.51 -0.83 -0.41
CA SER A 19 -6.95 -1.88 -1.34
C SER A 19 -5.76 -2.61 -1.95
N SER A 20 -4.73 -1.89 -2.39
CA SER A 20 -3.50 -2.46 -2.92
C SER A 20 -2.79 -3.36 -1.91
N ALA A 21 -2.68 -2.95 -0.65
CA ALA A 21 -2.09 -3.78 0.41
C ALA A 21 -2.83 -5.12 0.57
N LYS A 22 -4.17 -5.07 0.68
CA LYS A 22 -5.02 -6.26 0.81
C LYS A 22 -4.93 -7.17 -0.41
N ALA A 23 -4.95 -6.59 -1.61
CA ALA A 23 -4.84 -7.33 -2.86
C ALA A 23 -3.52 -8.10 -2.98
N ASN A 24 -2.45 -7.59 -2.34
CA ASN A 24 -1.14 -8.25 -2.25
C ASN A 24 -1.00 -9.12 -0.99
N GLY A 25 -2.07 -9.34 -0.22
CA GLY A 25 -2.05 -10.18 0.98
C GLY A 25 -1.26 -9.58 2.15
N VAL A 26 -1.13 -8.25 2.21
CA VAL A 26 -0.37 -7.53 3.24
C VAL A 26 -1.29 -6.87 4.24
N GLU A 27 -0.94 -6.93 5.53
CA GLU A 27 -1.64 -6.19 6.58
C GLU A 27 -1.48 -4.67 6.35
N PRO A 28 -2.56 -3.93 6.04
CA PRO A 28 -2.45 -2.58 5.53
C PRO A 28 -1.83 -1.59 6.51
N PHE A 29 -2.09 -1.72 7.81
CA PHE A 29 -1.57 -0.77 8.80
C PHE A 29 -0.05 -0.92 8.96
N ALA A 30 0.44 -2.15 9.09
CA ALA A 30 1.86 -2.47 9.24
C ALA A 30 2.67 -1.96 8.05
N TRP A 31 2.19 -2.23 6.83
CA TRP A 31 2.85 -1.77 5.61
C TRP A 31 2.82 -0.24 5.48
N LEU A 32 1.66 0.41 5.64
CA LEU A 32 1.58 1.87 5.51
C LEU A 32 2.39 2.61 6.56
N ARG A 33 2.44 2.10 7.79
CA ARG A 33 3.27 2.66 8.86
C ARG A 33 4.75 2.62 8.47
N ASP A 34 5.22 1.48 7.98
CA ASP A 34 6.64 1.34 7.60
C ASP A 34 6.96 2.14 6.33
N LEU A 35 6.09 2.07 5.32
CA LEU A 35 6.18 2.88 4.11
C LEU A 35 6.32 4.37 4.44
N PHE A 36 5.43 4.94 5.26
CA PHE A 36 5.50 6.36 5.64
C PHE A 36 6.67 6.70 6.56
N THR A 37 7.28 5.71 7.22
CA THR A 37 8.52 5.90 7.99
C THR A 37 9.73 5.98 7.05
N GLN A 38 9.77 5.14 6.02
CA GLN A 38 10.92 5.03 5.11
C GLN A 38 10.90 6.06 3.97
N LEU A 39 9.71 6.37 3.44
CA LEU A 39 9.55 7.22 2.25
C LEU A 39 10.21 8.60 2.36
N PRO A 40 10.20 9.30 3.52
CA PRO A 40 10.89 10.59 3.66
C PRO A 40 12.40 10.53 3.40
N TYR A 41 13.05 9.37 3.62
CA TYR A 41 14.48 9.19 3.38
C TYR A 41 14.82 8.95 1.91
N GLN A 42 13.83 8.72 1.05
CA GLN A 42 14.01 8.44 -0.38
C GLN A 42 13.68 9.65 -1.28
N ARG A 43 13.36 10.81 -0.69
CA ARG A 43 12.79 11.97 -1.40
C ARG A 43 13.69 12.58 -2.47
N ASP A 44 14.99 12.39 -2.34
CA ASP A 44 16.00 12.90 -3.28
C ASP A 44 16.37 11.85 -4.35
N GLY A 45 15.73 10.68 -4.34
CA GLY A 45 15.95 9.59 -5.30
C GLY A 45 15.37 9.85 -6.69
N GLU A 46 15.80 9.03 -7.65
CA GLU A 46 15.38 9.08 -9.05
C GLU A 46 13.86 8.99 -9.21
N ALA A 47 13.18 8.12 -8.45
CA ALA A 47 11.73 7.93 -8.54
C ALA A 47 10.96 9.26 -8.27
N PHE A 48 11.40 10.02 -7.28
CA PHE A 48 10.81 11.33 -6.96
C PHE A 48 11.17 12.39 -7.98
N ALA A 49 12.40 12.38 -8.51
CA ALA A 49 12.81 13.27 -9.58
C ALA A 49 11.95 13.08 -10.85
N GLN A 50 11.74 11.82 -11.26
CA GLN A 50 10.87 11.46 -12.39
C GLN A 50 9.43 11.94 -12.17
N ALA A 51 8.86 11.66 -10.99
CA ALA A 51 7.51 12.09 -10.64
C ALA A 51 7.36 13.62 -10.64
N HIS A 52 8.36 14.37 -10.13
CA HIS A 52 8.33 15.83 -10.10
C HIS A 52 8.34 16.44 -11.51
N GLN A 53 8.99 15.77 -12.46
CA GLN A 53 9.02 16.17 -13.88
C GLN A 53 7.76 15.73 -14.65
N GLY A 54 6.85 14.98 -14.01
CA GLY A 54 5.68 14.40 -14.67
C GLY A 54 6.00 13.26 -15.64
N ALA A 55 7.21 12.70 -15.57
CA ALA A 55 7.60 11.54 -16.34
C ALA A 55 7.02 10.26 -15.70
N PRO A 56 6.79 9.19 -16.49
CA PRO A 56 6.51 7.88 -15.92
C PRO A 56 7.62 7.46 -14.95
N VAL A 57 7.26 6.98 -13.77
CA VAL A 57 8.23 6.47 -12.79
C VAL A 57 8.64 5.06 -13.22
N SER A 58 9.90 4.90 -13.65
CA SER A 58 10.49 3.61 -14.05
C SER A 58 11.66 3.19 -13.17
N SER A 59 12.08 4.03 -12.21
CA SER A 59 13.07 3.68 -11.19
C SER A 59 12.59 2.53 -10.31
N ALA A 60 13.49 1.58 -10.02
CA ALA A 60 13.26 0.46 -9.10
C ALA A 60 13.64 0.78 -7.64
N GLU A 61 14.06 2.01 -7.33
CA GLU A 61 14.54 2.39 -5.99
C GLU A 61 13.53 2.15 -4.86
N LEU A 62 12.24 2.21 -5.19
CA LEU A 62 11.15 2.04 -4.22
C LEU A 62 10.53 0.65 -4.27
N ASP A 63 11.08 -0.28 -5.08
CA ASP A 63 10.49 -1.61 -5.27
C ASP A 63 10.41 -2.39 -3.96
N GLU A 64 11.42 -2.27 -3.09
CA GLU A 64 11.43 -2.91 -1.76
C GLU A 64 10.30 -2.39 -0.84
N LEU A 65 9.74 -1.21 -1.13
CA LEU A 65 8.60 -0.64 -0.41
C LEU A 65 7.26 -1.07 -1.01
N LEU A 66 7.23 -1.74 -2.17
CA LEU A 66 6.02 -2.31 -2.73
C LEU A 66 5.46 -3.39 -1.80
N PRO A 67 4.13 -3.51 -1.66
CA PRO A 67 3.52 -4.36 -0.64
C PRO A 67 3.96 -5.83 -0.77
N ASP A 68 4.01 -6.38 -1.98
CA ASP A 68 4.40 -7.77 -2.21
C ASP A 68 5.88 -8.04 -1.94
N ARG A 69 6.78 -7.09 -2.27
CA ARG A 69 8.21 -7.18 -1.95
C ARG A 69 8.44 -7.03 -0.44
N TRP A 70 7.85 -6.00 0.15
CA TRP A 70 7.93 -5.71 1.58
C TRP A 70 7.47 -6.90 2.44
N LEU A 71 6.42 -7.61 2.02
CA LEU A 71 5.92 -8.80 2.73
C LEU A 71 6.95 -9.94 2.78
N GLN A 72 7.82 -10.06 1.79
CA GLN A 72 8.88 -11.09 1.78
C GLN A 72 9.86 -10.88 2.94
N ALA A 73 10.17 -9.61 3.26
CA ALA A 73 10.97 -9.25 4.43
C ALA A 73 10.17 -9.30 5.74
N ASN A 74 8.83 -9.21 5.67
CA ASN A 74 7.94 -9.10 6.83
C ASN A 74 6.82 -10.17 6.83
N PRO A 75 7.15 -11.48 6.80
CA PRO A 75 6.17 -12.55 6.57
C PRO A 75 5.10 -12.66 7.68
N ALA A 76 5.38 -12.15 8.88
CA ALA A 76 4.43 -12.11 9.99
C ALA A 76 3.24 -11.15 9.73
N CYS A 77 3.39 -10.21 8.81
CA CYS A 77 2.38 -9.20 8.48
C CYS A 77 1.45 -9.63 7.34
N ALA A 78 1.28 -10.92 7.11
CA ALA A 78 0.36 -11.43 6.09
C ALA A 78 -1.12 -11.20 6.46
N TRP A 79 -1.89 -10.65 5.54
CA TRP A 79 -3.33 -10.43 5.65
C TRP A 79 -4.12 -11.71 5.34
N LYS A 80 -4.62 -12.38 6.38
CA LYS A 80 -5.36 -13.65 6.27
C LYS A 80 -6.87 -13.50 6.47
N ILE A 81 -7.35 -12.29 6.71
CA ILE A 81 -8.76 -12.04 7.06
C ILE A 81 -9.70 -12.48 5.94
N ASP A 82 -9.33 -12.30 4.67
CA ASP A 82 -10.21 -12.70 3.56
C ASP A 82 -10.31 -14.22 3.41
N GLU A 83 -9.25 -14.95 3.75
CA GLU A 83 -9.24 -16.42 3.83
C GLU A 83 -10.12 -16.91 4.98
N ILE A 84 -9.95 -16.33 6.18
CA ILE A 84 -10.74 -16.64 7.37
C ILE A 84 -12.22 -16.42 7.07
N ARG A 85 -12.59 -15.26 6.54
CA ARG A 85 -13.97 -14.92 6.19
C ARG A 85 -14.55 -15.86 5.12
N ARG A 86 -13.73 -16.31 4.17
CA ARG A 86 -14.15 -17.28 3.14
C ARG A 86 -14.38 -18.66 3.75
N ALA A 87 -13.53 -19.10 4.67
CA ALA A 87 -13.70 -20.35 5.40
C ALA A 87 -14.94 -20.32 6.31
N GLU A 88 -15.20 -19.19 6.98
CA GLU A 88 -16.40 -18.99 7.79
C GLU A 88 -17.68 -19.13 6.97
N ARG A 89 -17.79 -18.48 5.80
CA ARG A 89 -18.98 -18.60 4.94
C ARG A 89 -19.27 -20.04 4.53
N LYS A 90 -18.24 -20.77 4.11
CA LYS A 90 -18.36 -22.19 3.73
C LYS A 90 -18.78 -23.11 4.88
N ARG A 91 -18.56 -22.71 6.14
CA ARG A 91 -18.92 -23.52 7.31
C ARG A 91 -20.42 -23.50 7.62
N TYR A 92 -21.13 -22.47 7.16
CA TYR A 92 -22.55 -22.26 7.40
C TYR A 92 -23.42 -22.52 6.15
N GLU A 93 -22.82 -22.97 5.05
CA GLU A 93 -23.49 -23.53 3.86
C GLU A 93 -23.70 -25.04 4.03
#